data_AF-A0AA41XRG7-F1
#
_entry.id   AF-A0AA41XRG7-F1
#
_cell.length_a   1.000
_cell.length_b   1.000
_cell.length_c   1.000
_cell.angle_alpha   90.00
_cell.angle_beta   90.00
_cell.angle_gamma   90.00
#
_symmetry.space_group_name_H-M   'P 1'
#
loop_
_entity.id
_entity.type
_entity.pdbx_description
1 polymer ?
#
loop_
_entity_poly.entity_id
_entity_poly.type
_entity_poly.pdbx_seq_one_letter_code
_entity_poly.pdbx_strand_id
1 'polypeptide(L)'
;MTTSTPAPLTILPPSAAEHIGDWELSDDDRIAHRHFHCGEHTTPGGLRVKVHGLQYVDGGLDGLSIALSDEHGDVMVDSSDVEALAAHLRDAADELDHLAR
;
A
#
# COMPACT_ATOMS: atom_id res chain seq x y z
N MET A 1 2.36 -25.42 -22.29
CA MET A 1 2.48 -24.27 -21.37
C MET A 1 1.24 -24.26 -20.50
N THR A 2 1.37 -24.61 -19.22
CA THR A 2 0.28 -24.54 -18.26
C THR A 2 0.29 -23.15 -17.62
N THR A 3 -0.68 -22.32 -17.96
CA THR A 3 -0.97 -21.06 -17.27
C THR A 3 -1.44 -21.41 -15.85
N SER A 4 -0.51 -21.42 -14.89
CA SER A 4 -0.85 -21.52 -13.48
C SER A 4 -1.53 -20.21 -13.09
N THR A 5 -2.82 -20.26 -12.81
CA THR A 5 -3.51 -19.10 -12.22
C THR A 5 -2.99 -18.98 -10.79
N PRO A 6 -2.35 -17.86 -10.41
CA PRO A 6 -1.91 -17.67 -9.03
C PRO A 6 -3.11 -17.79 -8.11
N ALA A 7 -2.93 -18.46 -6.96
CA ALA A 7 -3.98 -18.59 -5.97
C ALA A 7 -4.49 -17.19 -5.59
N PRO A 8 -5.81 -16.98 -5.47
CA PRO A 8 -6.35 -15.68 -5.10
C PRO A 8 -5.78 -15.25 -3.74
N LEU A 9 -5.38 -13.99 -3.65
CA LEU A 9 -4.94 -13.35 -2.41
C LEU A 9 -6.08 -13.44 -1.39
N THR A 10 -5.83 -14.13 -0.28
CA THR A 10 -6.74 -14.13 0.87
C THR A 10 -6.54 -12.82 1.62
N ILE A 11 -7.44 -11.87 1.40
CA ILE A 11 -7.47 -10.61 2.14
C ILE A 11 -8.47 -10.78 3.29
N LEU A 12 -7.98 -10.67 4.51
CA LEU A 12 -8.80 -10.63 5.71
C LEU A 12 -9.58 -9.31 5.77
N PRO A 13 -10.83 -9.33 6.23
CA PRO A 13 -11.53 -8.09 6.54
C PRO A 13 -10.73 -7.34 7.61
N PRO A 14 -10.66 -6.00 7.56
CA PRO A 14 -9.86 -5.20 8.51
C PRO A 14 -10.17 -5.47 9.98
N SER A 15 -11.41 -5.83 10.31
CA SER A 15 -11.82 -6.23 11.66
C SER A 15 -11.15 -7.52 12.17
N ALA A 16 -10.65 -8.37 11.27
CA ALA A 16 -9.94 -9.61 11.56
C ALA A 16 -8.44 -9.52 11.20
N ALA A 17 -7.98 -8.35 10.74
CA ALA A 17 -6.59 -8.10 10.40
C ALA A 17 -5.73 -7.92 11.66
N GLU A 18 -4.46 -8.32 11.56
CA GLU A 18 -3.48 -8.05 12.60
C GLU A 18 -3.10 -6.56 12.55
N HIS A 19 -3.18 -5.88 13.69
CA HIS A 19 -2.80 -4.48 13.77
C HIS A 19 -1.30 -4.38 14.04
N ILE A 20 -0.61 -3.58 13.24
CA ILE A 20 0.84 -3.39 13.31
C ILE A 20 1.10 -2.02 13.93
N GLY A 21 1.87 -2.01 15.01
CA GLY A 21 2.25 -0.78 15.71
C GLY A 21 1.16 -0.24 16.65
N ASP A 22 1.51 0.86 17.30
CA ASP A 22 0.62 1.59 18.19
C ASP A 22 -0.20 2.62 17.39
N TRP A 23 -1.09 3.32 18.08
CA TRP A 23 -1.81 4.46 17.50
C TRP A 23 -0.86 5.64 17.29
N GLU A 24 -0.84 6.17 16.08
CA GLU A 24 -0.05 7.32 15.65
C GLU A 24 -0.97 8.49 15.29
N LEU A 25 -0.50 9.72 15.49
CA LEU A 25 -1.22 10.92 15.07
C LEU A 25 -0.90 11.19 13.59
N SER A 26 -1.93 11.43 12.78
CA SER A 26 -1.75 11.90 11.40
C SER A 26 -1.03 13.24 11.36
N ASP A 27 -0.42 13.59 10.22
CA ASP A 27 0.22 14.89 9.99
C ASP A 27 -0.70 16.12 10.20
N ASP A 28 -2.02 15.96 10.14
CA ASP A 28 -3.00 17.01 10.51
C ASP A 28 -3.26 17.09 12.04
N ASP A 29 -2.52 16.34 12.86
CA ASP A 29 -2.59 16.22 14.32
C ASP A 29 -3.99 15.95 14.91
N ARG A 30 -4.96 15.60 14.07
CA ARG A 30 -6.39 15.52 14.42
C ARG A 30 -6.96 14.12 14.43
N ILE A 31 -6.32 13.19 13.71
CA ILE A 31 -6.85 11.85 13.50
C ILE A 31 -5.78 10.85 13.92
N ALA A 32 -6.07 10.11 14.99
CA ALA A 32 -5.24 8.97 15.35
C ALA A 32 -5.54 7.81 14.40
N HIS A 33 -4.49 7.22 13.83
CA HIS A 33 -4.55 6.05 12.96
C HIS A 33 -3.59 4.97 13.44
N ARG A 34 -3.77 3.74 12.95
CA ARG A 34 -2.79 2.66 13.08
C ARG A 34 -2.79 1.79 11.85
N HIS A 35 -1.67 1.13 11.59
CA HIS A 35 -1.57 0.20 10.48
C HIS A 35 -2.20 -1.14 10.83
N PHE A 36 -2.74 -1.82 9.82
CA PHE A 36 -3.11 -3.23 9.91
C PHE A 36 -2.62 -3.99 8.68
N HIS A 37 -2.37 -5.28 8.86
CA HIS A 37 -1.99 -6.21 7.81
C HIS A 37 -3.15 -7.15 7.51
N CYS A 38 -3.65 -7.06 6.29
CA CYS A 38 -4.83 -7.79 5.87
C CYS A 38 -4.52 -8.98 4.95
N GLY A 39 -3.30 -9.10 4.42
CA GLY A 39 -2.94 -10.30 3.68
C GLY A 39 -1.52 -10.31 3.15
N GLU A 40 -0.96 -11.51 3.06
CA GLU A 40 0.35 -11.76 2.47
C GLU A 40 0.24 -12.86 1.41
N HIS A 41 0.95 -12.69 0.30
CA HIS A 41 1.08 -13.70 -0.74
C HIS A 41 2.51 -13.72 -1.28
N THR A 42 3.01 -14.90 -1.60
CA THR A 42 4.28 -15.04 -2.33
C THR A 42 3.98 -15.57 -3.73
N THR A 43 4.35 -14.80 -4.75
CA THR A 43 4.20 -15.20 -6.15
C THR A 43 5.11 -16.38 -6.49
N PRO A 44 4.83 -17.16 -7.55
CA PRO A 44 5.72 -18.24 -7.99
C PRO A 44 7.15 -17.79 -8.34
N GLY A 45 7.36 -16.50 -8.59
CA GLY A 45 8.66 -15.90 -8.87
C GLY A 45 9.41 -15.40 -7.62
N GLY A 46 8.92 -15.69 -6.41
CA GLY A 46 9.58 -15.31 -5.15
C GLY A 46 9.20 -13.93 -4.60
N LEU A 47 8.47 -13.10 -5.36
CA LEU A 47 8.02 -11.80 -4.88
C LEU A 47 6.97 -11.96 -3.77
N ARG A 48 7.21 -11.29 -2.65
CA ARG A 48 6.27 -11.17 -1.54
C ARG A 48 5.41 -9.93 -1.72
N VAL A 49 4.11 -10.13 -1.64
CA VAL A 49 3.08 -9.09 -1.73
C VAL A 49 2.43 -9.02 -0.36
N LYS A 50 2.57 -7.88 0.33
CA LYS A 50 1.88 -7.60 1.58
C LYS A 50 0.85 -6.51 1.35
N VAL A 51 -0.31 -6.71 1.94
CA VAL A 51 -1.44 -5.80 1.85
C VAL A 51 -1.68 -5.21 3.22
N HIS A 52 -1.52 -3.90 3.31
CA HIS A 52 -1.68 -3.13 4.54
C HIS A 52 -2.78 -2.09 4.36
N GLY A 53 -3.27 -1.56 5.48
CA GLY A 53 -4.07 -0.35 5.45
C GLY A 53 -4.08 0.38 6.76
N LEU A 54 -4.82 1.50 6.79
CA LEU A 54 -4.94 2.38 7.94
C LEU A 54 -6.32 2.25 8.56
N GLN A 55 -6.34 2.08 9.88
CA GLN A 55 -7.55 2.21 10.68
C GLN A 55 -7.49 3.51 11.48
N TYR A 56 -8.53 4.33 11.40
CA TYR A 56 -8.72 5.53 12.19
C TYR A 56 -9.47 5.22 13.50
N VAL A 57 -9.27 6.09 14.50
CA VAL A 57 -9.86 5.94 15.84
C VAL A 57 -11.40 5.97 15.84
N ASP A 58 -12.01 6.60 14.84
CA ASP A 58 -13.46 6.62 14.62
C ASP A 58 -13.99 5.32 13.99
N GLY A 59 -13.10 4.37 13.68
CA GLY A 59 -13.41 3.11 13.00
C GLY A 59 -13.36 3.20 11.48
N GLY A 60 -13.05 4.38 10.92
CA GLY A 60 -12.78 4.56 9.51
C GLY A 60 -11.61 3.71 9.03
N LEU A 61 -11.65 3.30 7.77
CA LEU A 61 -10.60 2.51 7.13
C LEU A 61 -10.22 3.23 5.84
N ASP A 62 -8.92 3.41 5.63
CA ASP A 62 -8.39 4.08 4.44
C ASP A 62 -7.11 3.42 3.95
N GLY A 63 -6.81 3.66 2.67
CA GLY A 63 -5.57 3.30 1.98
C GLY A 63 -5.26 1.81 2.05
N LEU A 64 -5.57 1.07 0.99
CA LEU A 64 -4.98 -0.27 0.81
C LEU A 64 -3.57 -0.09 0.21
N SER A 65 -2.52 -0.09 1.03
CA SER A 65 -1.15 -0.08 0.52
C SER A 65 -0.70 -1.51 0.21
N ILE A 66 -0.10 -1.68 -0.96
CA ILE A 66 0.49 -2.94 -1.37
C ILE A 66 2.00 -2.74 -1.35
N ALA A 67 2.68 -3.43 -0.44
CA ALA A 67 4.13 -3.49 -0.41
C ALA A 67 4.60 -4.74 -1.16
N LEU A 68 5.52 -4.55 -2.09
CA LEU A 68 6.19 -5.62 -2.82
C LEU A 68 7.61 -5.75 -2.30
N SER A 69 7.98 -6.94 -1.85
CA SER A 69 9.35 -7.26 -1.42
C SER A 69 9.90 -8.43 -2.23
N ASP A 70 11.22 -8.50 -2.35
CA ASP A 70 11.89 -9.66 -2.91
C ASP A 70 11.93 -10.85 -1.91
N GLU A 71 12.62 -11.93 -2.29
CA GLU A 71 12.77 -13.12 -1.46
C GLU A 71 13.62 -12.90 -0.19
N HIS A 72 14.42 -11.82 -0.14
CA HIS A 72 15.23 -11.42 1.00
C HIS A 72 14.49 -10.48 1.95
N GLY A 73 13.30 -10.00 1.56
CA GLY A 73 12.49 -9.07 2.32
C GLY A 73 12.81 -7.60 2.05
N ASP A 74 13.64 -7.32 1.04
CA ASP A 74 13.93 -5.95 0.61
C ASP A 74 12.69 -5.40 -0.10
N VAL A 75 12.16 -4.28 0.40
CA VAL A 75 11.01 -3.60 -0.18
C VAL A 75 11.41 -3.01 -1.53
N MET A 76 10.76 -3.48 -2.58
CA MET A 76 10.97 -3.05 -3.96
C MET A 76 10.03 -1.92 -4.38
N VAL A 77 8.80 -1.93 -3.86
CA VAL A 77 7.78 -0.90 -4.11
C VAL A 77 6.86 -0.82 -2.89
N ASP A 78 6.63 0.38 -2.36
CA ASP A 78 5.60 0.65 -1.35
C ASP A 78 4.69 1.85 -1.70
N SER A 79 3.82 2.24 -0.77
CA SER A 79 2.90 3.38 -0.97
C SER A 79 3.64 4.70 -1.17
N SER A 80 4.77 4.90 -0.51
CA SER A 80 5.60 6.10 -0.63
C SER A 80 6.18 6.21 -2.05
N ASP A 81 6.59 5.08 -2.64
CA ASP A 81 7.08 5.04 -4.03
C ASP A 81 5.96 5.44 -5.02
N VAL A 82 4.73 4.96 -4.78
CA VAL A 82 3.56 5.29 -5.61
C VAL A 82 3.17 6.76 -5.46
N GLU A 83 3.18 7.29 -4.24
CA GLU A 83 2.92 8.71 -3.96
C GLU A 83 3.97 9.62 -4.60
N ALA A 84 5.25 9.26 -4.50
CA ALA A 84 6.33 9.99 -5.14
C ALA A 84 6.18 9.98 -6.67
N LEU A 85 5.83 8.84 -7.26
CA LEU A 85 5.55 8.76 -8.69
C LEU A 85 4.34 9.61 -9.10
N ALA A 86 3.26 9.58 -8.32
CA ALA A 86 2.07 10.38 -8.58
C ALA A 86 2.36 11.88 -8.51
N ALA A 87 3.19 12.32 -7.56
CA ALA A 87 3.67 13.70 -7.47
C ALA A 87 4.46 14.09 -8.72
N HIS A 88 5.45 13.27 -9.13
CA HIS A 88 6.22 13.53 -10.34
C HIS A 88 5.37 13.59 -11.61
N LEU A 89 4.35 12.72 -11.74
CA LEU A 89 3.43 12.75 -12.88
C LEU A 89 2.57 14.02 -12.90
N ARG A 90 2.18 14.53 -11.73
CA ARG A 90 1.44 15.79 -11.62
C ARG A 90 2.31 16.98 -12.04
N ASP A 91 3.55 17.04 -11.55
CA ASP A 91 4.50 18.10 -11.94
C ASP A 91 4.76 18.08 -13.46
N ALA A 92 4.95 16.89 -14.04
CA ALA A 92 5.15 16.74 -15.49
C ALA A 92 3.91 17.16 -16.29
N ALA A 93 2.70 16.85 -15.80
CA ALA A 93 1.47 17.28 -16.43
C ALA A 93 1.32 18.82 -16.40
N ASP A 94 1.64 19.45 -15.27
CA ASP A 94 1.59 20.91 -15.11
C ASP A 94 2.61 21.61 -16.03
N GLU A 95 3.80 21.03 -16.21
CA GLU A 95 4.81 21.54 -17.14
C GLU A 95 4.34 21.45 -18.60
N LEU A 96 3.73 20.32 -19.00
CA LEU A 96 3.16 20.16 -20.33
C LEU A 96 2.03 21.16 -20.62
N ASP A 97 1.15 21.39 -19.63
CA ASP A 97 0.06 22.36 -19.73
C ASP A 97 0.58 23.81 -19.82
N HIS A 98 1.72 24.09 -19.19
CA HIS A 98 2.41 25.38 -19.29
C HIS A 98 3.01 25.59 -20.69
N LEU A 99 3.64 24.56 -21.27
CA LEU A 99 4.26 24.61 -22.60
C LEU A 99 3.23 24.66 -23.75
N ALA A 100 2.00 24.22 -23.51
CA ALA A 100 0.91 24.24 -24.49
C ALA A 100 0.22 25.60 -24.66
N ARG A 101 0.65 26.64 -23.91
CA ARG A 101 0.12 28.02 -23.97
C ARG A 101 1.06 28.96 -24.70
#